data_AF-A0A2W5XBS2-F1
#
_entry.id   AF-A0A2W5XBS2-F1
#
_cell.length_a   1.000
_cell.length_b   1.000
_cell.length_c   1.000
_cell.angle_alpha   90.00
_cell.angle_beta   90.00
_cell.angle_gamma   90.00
#
_symmetry.space_group_name_H-M   'P 1'
#
loop_
_entity.id
_entity.type
_entity.pdbx_description
1 polymer ?
#
loop_
_entity_poly.entity_id
_entity_poly.type
_entity_poly.pdbx_seq_one_letter_code
_entity_poly.pdbx_strand_id
1 'polypeptide(L)'
;MKSLTAPFVLLFAFLAACSGGGGQRASSSPTVGPSVANPISFPLVGGSKILAAKDYTQTVNSNSTSYNGVLMQGNGTYKGSEVIAAAPSSFAQLRTWLRSLDAKPPTAYQRLSNGNMDDARANAGRIGLDFSTFQTTRDGKPVGLLVVVMDPAVTARKLGPVLGLISRYRNLPDFAKAPIDNQVKQQTGFSVTEALQPQSPLGMALDSLGEFAHTNQRAILLLDARKE
;
A
#
# COMPACT_ATOMS: atom_id res chain seq x y z
N MET A 1 35.67 -23.59 -39.17
CA MET A 1 35.24 -24.26 -40.41
C MET A 1 34.69 -25.64 -40.06
N LYS A 2 33.61 -26.04 -40.75
CA LYS A 2 32.88 -27.33 -40.71
C LYS A 2 31.74 -27.46 -39.67
N SER A 3 30.58 -26.99 -40.12
CA SER A 3 29.23 -27.46 -39.80
C SER A 3 29.05 -28.94 -40.17
N LEU A 4 28.23 -29.66 -39.40
CA LEU A 4 27.61 -30.94 -39.79
C LEU A 4 26.16 -30.96 -39.30
N THR A 5 25.28 -30.53 -40.19
CA THR A 5 23.86 -30.85 -40.26
C THR A 5 23.67 -32.27 -40.79
N ALA A 6 22.76 -33.06 -40.22
CA ALA A 6 22.13 -34.18 -40.91
C ALA A 6 20.69 -34.44 -40.40
N PRO A 7 19.72 -34.63 -41.30
CA PRO A 7 18.29 -34.84 -41.01
C PRO A 7 17.92 -36.33 -41.01
N PHE A 8 16.74 -36.70 -40.50
CA PHE A 8 15.99 -37.83 -41.07
C PHE A 8 14.47 -37.72 -40.81
N VAL A 9 13.74 -38.30 -41.76
CA VAL A 9 12.40 -38.01 -42.22
C VAL A 9 11.50 -39.24 -42.02
N LEU A 10 10.24 -39.00 -41.63
CA LEU A 10 8.98 -39.77 -41.82
C LEU A 10 8.90 -41.28 -41.48
N LEU A 11 7.78 -41.72 -40.86
CA LEU A 11 6.56 -42.17 -41.57
C LEU A 11 5.42 -42.58 -40.60
N PHE A 12 4.19 -42.36 -41.06
CA PHE A 12 2.87 -42.67 -40.48
C PHE A 12 2.57 -44.18 -40.35
N ALA A 13 1.73 -44.54 -39.36
CA ALA A 13 0.73 -45.61 -39.52
C ALA A 13 -0.49 -45.35 -38.61
N PHE A 14 -1.65 -45.22 -39.25
CA PHE A 14 -2.99 -45.16 -38.68
C PHE A 14 -3.37 -46.47 -37.97
N LEU A 15 -3.99 -46.40 -36.80
CA LEU A 15 -5.08 -47.31 -36.44
C LEU A 15 -6.17 -46.54 -35.69
N ALA A 16 -7.38 -46.70 -36.21
CA ALA A 16 -8.62 -46.09 -35.76
C ALA A 16 -9.35 -46.96 -34.74
N ALA A 17 -10.28 -46.29 -34.04
CA ALA A 17 -11.48 -46.80 -33.39
C ALA A 17 -11.35 -47.44 -31.99
N CYS A 18 -11.91 -46.75 -30.98
CA CYS A 18 -13.08 -47.26 -30.28
C CYS A 18 -13.84 -46.13 -29.54
N SER A 19 -15.08 -45.97 -30.00
CA SER A 19 -16.30 -45.50 -29.33
C SER A 19 -16.29 -45.16 -27.84
N GLY A 20 -16.98 -44.05 -27.51
CA GLY A 20 -17.90 -44.00 -26.36
C GLY A 20 -17.49 -43.03 -25.25
N GLY A 21 -18.21 -41.90 -25.15
CA GLY A 21 -18.16 -41.02 -23.98
C GLY A 21 -17.89 -39.57 -24.33
N GLY A 22 -18.84 -38.90 -24.99
CA GLY A 22 -18.85 -37.46 -25.18
C GLY A 22 -19.08 -36.71 -23.85
N GLY A 23 -18.08 -36.73 -22.97
CA GLY A 23 -17.98 -35.80 -21.86
C GLY A 23 -17.29 -34.54 -22.35
N GLN A 24 -18.07 -33.54 -22.80
CA GLN A 24 -17.58 -32.18 -23.00
C GLN A 24 -17.00 -31.69 -21.66
N ARG A 25 -15.68 -31.79 -21.49
CA ARG A 25 -14.96 -30.96 -20.52
C ARG A 25 -15.06 -29.53 -21.03
N ALA A 26 -16.10 -28.85 -20.59
CA ALA A 26 -16.16 -27.40 -20.62
C ALA A 26 -14.87 -26.90 -19.98
N SER A 27 -14.03 -26.28 -20.80
CA SER A 27 -12.93 -25.44 -20.34
C SER A 27 -13.56 -24.39 -19.43
N SER A 28 -13.50 -24.62 -18.12
CA SER A 28 -13.84 -23.63 -17.12
C SER A 28 -12.81 -22.53 -17.26
N SER A 29 -13.14 -21.51 -18.04
CA SER A 29 -12.50 -20.20 -17.94
C SER A 29 -12.36 -19.87 -16.45
N PRO A 30 -11.18 -19.39 -15.99
CA PRO A 30 -11.05 -18.99 -14.60
C PRO A 30 -12.15 -17.97 -14.34
N THR A 31 -13.07 -18.34 -13.44
CA THR A 31 -14.10 -17.41 -12.98
C THR A 31 -13.34 -16.28 -12.33
N VAL A 32 -13.28 -15.14 -13.01
CA VAL A 32 -12.78 -13.89 -12.43
C VAL A 32 -13.72 -13.61 -11.28
N GLY A 33 -13.28 -13.93 -10.06
CA GLY A 33 -14.00 -13.57 -8.85
C GLY A 33 -14.31 -12.06 -8.88
N PRO A 34 -15.34 -11.61 -8.15
CA PRO A 34 -15.78 -10.22 -8.20
C PRO A 34 -14.59 -9.28 -7.99
N SER A 35 -14.35 -8.38 -8.95
CA SER A 35 -13.32 -7.37 -8.83
C SER A 35 -13.74 -6.40 -7.72
N VAL A 36 -12.93 -6.25 -6.68
CA VAL A 36 -13.14 -5.24 -5.65
C VAL A 36 -13.08 -3.87 -6.31
N ALA A 37 -14.17 -3.10 -6.22
CA ALA A 37 -14.25 -1.76 -6.78
C ALA A 37 -13.39 -0.79 -5.97
N ASN A 38 -12.85 0.26 -6.62
CA ASN A 38 -12.16 1.35 -5.94
C ASN A 38 -13.17 2.41 -5.49
N PRO A 39 -13.50 2.53 -4.18
CA PRO A 39 -14.36 3.61 -3.70
C PRO A 39 -13.68 5.00 -3.76
N ILE A 40 -12.35 5.03 -3.90
CA ILE A 40 -11.57 6.27 -3.95
C ILE A 40 -11.29 6.61 -5.42
N SER A 41 -11.80 7.74 -5.90
CA SER A 41 -11.57 8.25 -7.27
C SER A 41 -10.14 8.75 -7.54
N PHE A 42 -9.13 8.09 -6.97
CA PHE A 42 -7.71 8.37 -7.17
C PHE A 42 -7.08 7.32 -8.08
N PRO A 43 -6.24 7.72 -9.05
CA PRO A 43 -5.66 6.77 -10.00
C PRO A 43 -4.69 5.80 -9.30
N LEU A 44 -4.64 4.57 -9.82
CA LEU A 44 -3.61 3.58 -9.48
C LEU A 44 -2.62 3.44 -10.64
N VAL A 45 -1.44 2.88 -10.36
CA VAL A 45 -0.49 2.53 -11.42
C VAL A 45 -1.08 1.47 -12.34
N GLY A 46 -0.81 1.56 -13.64
CA GLY A 46 -1.29 0.59 -14.63
C GLY A 46 -0.93 -0.85 -14.25
N GLY A 47 -1.91 -1.75 -14.37
CA GLY A 47 -1.76 -3.16 -14.00
C GLY A 47 -1.86 -3.45 -12.49
N SER A 48 -2.15 -2.45 -11.66
CA SER A 48 -2.43 -2.68 -10.23
C SER A 48 -3.75 -3.44 -10.05
N LYS A 49 -3.79 -4.31 -9.04
CA LYS A 49 -4.97 -5.07 -8.65
C LYS A 49 -5.37 -4.70 -7.23
N ILE A 50 -6.63 -4.29 -7.05
CA ILE A 50 -7.17 -4.04 -5.72
C ILE A 50 -7.34 -5.38 -5.01
N LEU A 51 -6.74 -5.49 -3.84
CA LEU A 51 -6.83 -6.67 -2.97
C LEU A 51 -7.97 -6.49 -1.97
N ALA A 52 -8.08 -5.29 -1.39
CA ALA A 52 -9.09 -4.97 -0.41
C ALA A 52 -9.54 -3.51 -0.54
N ALA A 53 -10.81 -3.27 -0.22
CA ALA A 53 -11.38 -1.96 0.02
C ALA A 53 -12.26 -2.08 1.26
N LYS A 54 -12.01 -1.25 2.27
CA LYS A 54 -12.73 -1.27 3.55
C LYS A 54 -13.16 0.12 3.94
N ASP A 55 -14.27 0.21 4.67
CA ASP A 55 -14.68 1.46 5.28
C ASP A 55 -13.70 1.85 6.38
N TYR A 56 -13.43 3.15 6.47
CA TYR A 56 -12.57 3.73 7.49
C TYR A 56 -13.42 4.58 8.44
N THR A 57 -13.22 4.41 9.74
CA THR A 57 -13.79 5.30 10.75
C THR A 57 -12.82 5.41 11.93
N GLN A 58 -12.51 6.63 12.34
CA GLN A 58 -11.66 6.90 13.50
C GLN A 58 -12.10 8.17 14.23
N THR A 59 -12.17 8.10 15.56
CA THR A 59 -12.34 9.28 16.40
C THR A 59 -10.97 9.77 16.87
N VAL A 60 -10.63 11.00 16.52
CA VAL A 60 -9.40 11.70 16.94
C VAL A 60 -9.73 12.61 18.10
N ASN A 61 -9.11 12.34 19.26
CA ASN A 61 -9.26 13.11 20.50
C ASN A 61 -7.94 13.80 20.90
N SER A 62 -7.09 14.16 19.93
CA SER A 62 -5.69 14.51 20.19
C SER A 62 -5.37 15.99 19.99
N ASN A 63 -4.66 16.56 20.97
CA ASN A 63 -3.78 17.72 20.77
C ASN A 63 -2.53 17.40 19.92
N SER A 64 -2.45 16.21 19.31
CA SER A 64 -1.27 15.77 18.56
C SER A 64 -1.25 16.41 17.17
N THR A 65 -0.30 17.33 16.99
CA THR A 65 0.09 17.98 15.74
C THR A 65 0.85 17.07 14.77
N SER A 66 0.98 15.77 15.09
CA SER A 66 1.80 14.85 14.31
C SER A 66 1.12 14.38 13.03
N TYR A 67 1.71 14.76 11.89
CA TYR A 67 1.67 14.16 10.55
C TYR A 67 0.33 13.67 9.97
N ASN A 68 -0.80 14.16 10.44
CA ASN A 68 -2.11 13.79 9.92
C ASN A 68 -2.49 14.67 8.71
N GLY A 69 -1.83 14.45 7.57
CA GLY A 69 -2.22 15.11 6.32
C GLY A 69 -3.66 14.79 5.90
N VAL A 70 -4.25 13.70 6.39
CA VAL A 70 -5.66 13.34 6.14
C VAL A 70 -6.61 13.96 7.17
N LEU A 71 -6.16 14.15 8.41
CA LEU A 71 -7.00 14.54 9.55
C LEU A 71 -6.72 16.00 9.96
N MET A 72 -6.78 16.91 8.99
CA MET A 72 -6.36 18.31 9.14
C MET A 72 -7.32 19.18 9.96
N GLN A 73 -8.53 18.68 10.28
CA GLN A 73 -9.59 19.47 10.91
C GLN A 73 -9.65 19.32 12.44
N GLY A 74 -8.56 18.84 13.05
CA GLY A 74 -8.42 18.66 14.50
C GLY A 74 -9.32 17.55 15.05
N ASN A 75 -9.69 17.66 16.32
CA ASN A 75 -10.50 16.66 17.02
C ASN A 75 -11.83 16.40 16.32
N GLY A 76 -12.26 15.14 16.24
CA GLY A 76 -13.52 14.75 15.62
C GLY A 76 -13.51 13.31 15.13
N THR A 77 -14.66 12.86 14.66
CA THR A 77 -14.79 11.56 14.00
C THR A 77 -14.56 11.72 12.51
N TYR A 78 -13.62 10.97 11.98
CA TYR A 78 -13.29 10.91 10.57
C TYR A 78 -13.82 9.63 9.97
N LYS A 79 -14.43 9.73 8.79
CA LYS A 79 -14.95 8.60 8.01
C LYS A 79 -14.44 8.64 6.57
N GLY A 80 -14.29 7.49 5.95
CA GLY A 80 -13.89 7.38 4.55
C GLY A 80 -13.68 5.94 4.15
N SER A 81 -12.69 5.70 3.30
CA SER A 81 -12.35 4.40 2.76
C SER A 81 -10.84 4.18 2.77
N GLU A 82 -10.44 2.93 2.97
CA GLU A 82 -9.08 2.46 2.78
C GLU A 82 -9.05 1.44 1.65
N VAL A 83 -8.09 1.58 0.73
CA VAL A 83 -7.91 0.70 -0.42
C VAL A 83 -6.48 0.19 -0.42
N ILE A 84 -6.35 -1.13 -0.53
CA ILE A 84 -5.07 -1.83 -0.62
C ILE A 84 -4.99 -2.44 -2.02
N ALA A 85 -3.96 -2.07 -2.77
CA ALA A 85 -3.71 -2.59 -4.10
C ALA A 85 -2.30 -3.16 -4.23
N ALA A 86 -2.19 -4.29 -4.94
CA ALA A 86 -0.93 -4.83 -5.38
C ALA A 86 -0.54 -4.23 -6.73
N ALA A 87 0.71 -3.80 -6.84
CA ALA A 87 1.28 -3.30 -8.08
C ALA A 87 2.39 -4.25 -8.59
N PRO A 88 2.45 -4.52 -9.90
CA PRO A 88 3.53 -5.29 -10.51
C PRO A 88 4.83 -4.48 -10.64
N SER A 89 4.75 -3.15 -10.51
CA SER A 89 5.88 -2.23 -10.64
C SER A 89 6.89 -2.40 -9.50
N SER A 90 8.15 -2.08 -9.79
CA SER A 90 9.19 -2.01 -8.76
C SER A 90 8.95 -0.83 -7.82
N PHE A 91 9.52 -0.87 -6.61
CA PHE A 91 9.37 0.22 -5.66
C PHE A 91 9.92 1.54 -6.19
N ALA A 92 11.03 1.52 -6.95
CA ALA A 92 11.56 2.73 -7.59
C ALA A 92 10.56 3.33 -8.59
N GLN A 93 9.88 2.50 -9.39
CA GLN A 93 8.84 2.96 -10.31
C GLN A 93 7.63 3.54 -9.57
N LEU A 94 7.18 2.90 -8.48
CA LEU A 94 6.09 3.42 -7.66
C LEU A 94 6.44 4.77 -7.03
N ARG A 95 7.68 4.95 -6.57
CA ARG A 95 8.15 6.24 -6.06
C ARG A 95 8.11 7.30 -7.15
N THR A 96 8.67 7.03 -8.32
CA THR A 96 8.63 7.97 -9.45
C THR A 96 7.20 8.33 -9.84
N TRP A 97 6.30 7.36 -9.88
CA TRP A 97 4.88 7.60 -10.10
C TRP A 97 4.29 8.53 -9.04
N LEU A 98 4.52 8.25 -7.75
CA LEU A 98 4.02 9.10 -6.67
C LEU A 98 4.58 10.53 -6.74
N ARG A 99 5.86 10.69 -7.08
CA ARG A 99 6.47 12.01 -7.31
C ARG A 99 5.86 12.75 -8.50
N SER A 100 5.45 12.03 -9.55
CA SER A 100 4.75 12.64 -10.67
C SER A 100 3.38 13.19 -10.27
N LEU A 101 2.69 12.51 -9.34
CA LEU A 101 1.43 12.97 -8.76
C LEU A 101 1.62 14.19 -7.85
N ASP A 102 2.74 14.30 -7.14
CA ASP A 102 3.06 15.51 -6.38
C ASP A 102 3.21 16.74 -7.29
N ALA A 103 3.92 16.57 -8.41
CA ALA A 103 4.18 17.64 -9.36
C ALA A 103 2.92 18.01 -10.17
N LYS A 104 2.10 17.01 -10.49
CA LYS A 104 0.86 17.17 -11.25
C LYS A 104 -0.24 16.32 -10.61
N PRO A 105 -0.93 16.84 -9.58
CA PRO A 105 -2.02 16.11 -8.93
C PRO A 105 -3.13 15.74 -9.92
N PRO A 106 -3.81 14.60 -9.72
CA PRO A 106 -5.00 14.25 -10.49
C PRO A 106 -6.08 15.32 -10.41
N THR A 107 -6.94 15.42 -11.42
CA THR A 107 -8.06 16.35 -11.45
C THR A 107 -8.91 16.24 -10.18
N ALA A 108 -9.32 17.38 -9.63
CA ALA A 108 -10.01 17.53 -8.34
C ALA A 108 -9.16 17.31 -7.07
N TYR A 109 -7.89 16.92 -7.19
CA TYR A 109 -6.98 16.81 -6.06
C TYR A 109 -5.96 17.95 -6.02
N GLN A 110 -5.57 18.35 -4.82
CA GLN A 110 -4.48 19.28 -4.57
C GLN A 110 -3.49 18.63 -3.62
N ARG A 111 -2.19 18.76 -3.88
CA ARG A 111 -1.16 18.27 -2.96
C ARG A 111 -1.21 19.06 -1.66
N LEU A 112 -1.24 18.35 -0.56
CA LEU A 112 -0.99 18.92 0.76
C LEU A 112 0.52 18.83 1.03
N SER A 113 1.15 19.98 1.23
CA SER A 113 2.56 20.05 1.59
C SER A 113 2.70 20.86 2.87
N ASN A 114 3.29 20.26 3.91
CA ASN A 114 3.85 21.00 5.03
C ASN A 114 5.36 20.70 5.10
N GLY A 115 6.18 21.62 5.60
CA GLY A 115 7.65 21.46 5.58
C GLY A 115 8.15 20.19 6.28
N ASN A 116 7.41 19.71 7.29
CA ASN A 116 7.77 18.50 8.02
C ASN A 116 7.50 17.20 7.22
N MET A 117 6.59 17.21 6.24
CA MET A 117 6.24 16.03 5.44
C MET A 117 7.39 15.56 4.56
N ASP A 118 8.21 16.46 4.02
CA ASP A 118 9.31 16.06 3.14
C ASP A 118 10.41 15.32 3.92
N ASP A 119 10.70 15.74 5.16
CA ASP A 119 11.63 15.04 6.05
C ASP A 119 11.08 13.67 6.48
N ALA A 120 9.81 13.61 6.89
CA ALA A 120 9.16 12.35 7.26
C ALA A 120 9.16 11.36 6.08
N ARG A 121 8.95 11.85 4.87
CA ARG A 121 8.98 11.07 3.63
C ARG A 121 10.36 10.61 3.24
N ALA A 122 11.39 11.44 3.41
CA ALA A 122 12.78 11.03 3.22
C ALA A 122 13.15 9.87 4.17
N ASN A 123 12.72 9.94 5.43
CA ASN A 123 12.93 8.88 6.41
C ASN A 123 12.12 7.62 6.10
N ALA A 124 10.85 7.74 5.69
CA ALA A 124 10.03 6.64 5.20
C ALA A 124 10.71 5.90 4.04
N GLY A 125 11.38 6.63 3.13
CA GLY A 125 12.16 6.07 2.03
C GLY A 125 13.19 5.04 2.46
N ARG A 126 13.79 5.20 3.65
CA ARG A 126 14.84 4.31 4.19
C ARG A 126 14.28 2.97 4.68
N ILE A 127 13.00 2.92 4.98
CA ILE A 127 12.27 1.74 5.45
C ILE A 127 11.38 1.12 4.36
N GLY A 128 11.58 1.49 3.10
CA GLY A 128 10.82 0.93 1.97
C GLY A 128 9.42 1.51 1.80
N LEU A 129 9.18 2.72 2.33
CA LEU A 129 7.93 3.45 2.19
C LEU A 129 8.16 4.76 1.44
N ASP A 130 7.19 5.21 0.67
CA ASP A 130 7.10 6.60 0.21
C ASP A 130 5.63 6.97 0.29
N PHE A 131 5.32 8.23 0.56
CA PHE A 131 3.93 8.63 0.74
C PHE A 131 3.69 10.05 0.24
N SER A 132 2.45 10.41 -0.04
CA SER A 132 2.03 11.78 -0.30
C SER A 132 0.61 11.99 0.13
N THR A 133 0.31 13.22 0.47
CA THR A 133 -1.01 13.62 0.95
C THR A 133 -1.63 14.60 -0.03
N PHE A 134 -2.91 14.42 -0.26
CA PHE A 134 -3.71 15.24 -1.14
C PHE A 134 -4.99 15.64 -0.41
N GLN A 135 -5.65 16.69 -0.90
CA GLN A 135 -6.99 17.05 -0.51
C GLN A 135 -7.88 17.16 -1.74
N THR A 136 -9.15 16.86 -1.57
CA THR A 136 -10.21 17.13 -2.54
C THR A 136 -11.44 17.67 -1.82
N THR A 137 -12.46 18.08 -2.57
CA THR A 137 -13.78 18.43 -2.03
C THR A 137 -14.80 17.44 -2.56
N ARG A 138 -15.54 16.80 -1.65
CA ARG A 138 -16.64 15.88 -1.97
C ARG A 138 -17.87 16.36 -1.22
N ASP A 139 -18.98 16.57 -1.93
CA ASP A 139 -20.24 17.07 -1.34
C ASP A 139 -20.07 18.39 -0.54
N GLY A 140 -19.21 19.28 -1.03
CA GLY A 140 -18.91 20.55 -0.38
C GLY A 140 -18.05 20.46 0.89
N LYS A 141 -17.60 19.25 1.28
CA LYS A 141 -16.72 19.04 2.45
C LYS A 141 -15.29 18.68 2.02
N PRO A 142 -14.25 19.15 2.76
CA PRO A 142 -12.88 18.72 2.51
C PRO A 142 -12.68 17.25 2.83
N VAL A 143 -12.02 16.52 1.93
CA VAL A 143 -11.61 15.13 2.11
C VAL A 143 -10.10 15.07 1.97
N GLY A 144 -9.41 14.62 3.01
CA GLY A 144 -7.99 14.32 2.96
C GLY A 144 -7.78 12.95 2.30
N LEU A 145 -6.65 12.79 1.61
CA LEU A 145 -6.21 11.54 1.02
C LEU A 145 -4.73 11.33 1.37
N LEU A 146 -4.39 10.17 1.91
CA LEU A 146 -3.03 9.68 2.06
C LEU A 146 -2.81 8.54 1.08
N VAL A 147 -1.74 8.68 0.29
CA VAL A 147 -1.25 7.66 -0.63
C VAL A 147 0.07 7.15 -0.10
N VAL A 148 0.17 5.87 0.19
CA VAL A 148 1.40 5.20 0.61
C VAL A 148 1.78 4.17 -0.45
N VAL A 149 3.04 4.15 -0.85
CA VAL A 149 3.62 3.06 -1.64
C VAL A 149 4.65 2.35 -0.79
N MET A 150 4.71 1.02 -0.90
CA MET A 150 5.53 0.18 -0.04
C MET A 150 6.22 -0.93 -0.81
N ASP A 151 7.47 -1.22 -0.44
CA ASP A 151 8.13 -2.51 -0.70
C ASP A 151 8.02 -3.40 0.55
N PRO A 152 7.08 -4.36 0.59
CA PRO A 152 6.78 -5.14 1.79
C PRO A 152 7.99 -5.91 2.31
N ALA A 153 8.87 -6.39 1.42
CA ALA A 153 10.06 -7.14 1.82
C ALA A 153 11.09 -6.23 2.51
N VAL A 154 11.32 -5.03 1.97
CA VAL A 154 12.19 -4.04 2.61
C VAL A 154 11.59 -3.57 3.93
N THR A 155 10.30 -3.26 3.94
CA THR A 155 9.58 -2.77 5.11
C THR A 155 9.56 -3.80 6.23
N ALA A 156 9.19 -5.05 5.96
CA ALA A 156 9.21 -6.13 6.96
C ALA A 156 10.62 -6.34 7.54
N ARG A 157 11.66 -6.34 6.69
CA ARG A 157 13.05 -6.50 7.14
C ARG A 157 13.53 -5.34 8.02
N LYS A 158 13.13 -4.10 7.70
CA LYS A 158 13.57 -2.90 8.42
C LYS A 158 12.74 -2.64 9.68
N LEU A 159 11.45 -2.96 9.65
CA LEU A 159 10.54 -2.73 10.76
C LEU A 159 10.40 -3.93 11.70
N GLY A 160 10.81 -5.14 11.32
CA GLY A 160 10.78 -6.30 12.21
C GLY A 160 11.39 -6.03 13.61
N PRO A 161 12.60 -5.45 13.70
CA PRO A 161 13.18 -5.05 14.99
C PRO A 161 12.37 -3.97 15.72
N VAL A 162 11.81 -3.01 14.97
CA VAL A 162 10.98 -1.92 15.50
C VAL A 162 9.66 -2.45 16.06
N LEU A 163 9.02 -3.42 15.39
CA LEU A 163 7.80 -4.09 15.88
C LEU A 163 8.02 -4.77 17.24
N GLY A 164 9.20 -5.36 17.44
CA GLY A 164 9.60 -5.90 18.75
C GLY A 164 9.69 -4.81 19.83
N LEU A 165 10.22 -3.63 19.49
CA LEU A 165 10.26 -2.47 20.39
C LEU A 165 8.86 -1.90 20.68
N ILE A 166 7.99 -1.84 19.66
CA ILE A 166 6.60 -1.36 19.79
C ILE A 166 5.80 -2.25 20.76
N SER A 167 5.96 -3.57 20.67
CA SER A 167 5.32 -4.51 21.60
C SER A 167 5.73 -4.25 23.06
N ARG A 168 7.04 -3.99 23.30
CA ARG A 168 7.55 -3.60 24.62
C ARG A 168 7.02 -2.24 25.05
N TYR A 169 6.99 -1.27 24.14
CA TYR A 169 6.53 0.10 24.37
C TYR A 169 5.09 0.16 24.91
N ARG A 170 4.18 -0.67 24.38
CA ARG A 170 2.78 -0.73 24.82
C ARG A 170 2.62 -1.14 26.29
N ASN A 171 3.57 -1.89 26.84
CA ASN A 171 3.52 -2.42 28.19
C ASN A 171 4.34 -1.60 29.21
N LEU A 172 5.00 -0.52 28.77
CA LEU A 172 5.83 0.31 29.63
C LEU A 172 5.04 1.46 30.26
N PRO A 173 5.39 1.90 31.47
CA PRO A 173 4.90 3.15 32.04
C PRO A 173 5.45 4.36 31.26
N ASP A 174 4.74 5.49 31.28
CA ASP A 174 5.04 6.65 30.41
C ASP A 174 6.47 7.19 30.57
N PHE A 175 7.02 7.18 31.79
CA PHE A 175 8.39 7.63 32.02
C PHE A 175 9.45 6.78 31.29
N ALA A 176 9.14 5.52 30.96
CA ALA A 176 10.04 4.60 30.27
C ALA A 176 9.84 4.58 28.75
N LYS A 177 8.80 5.27 28.24
CA LYS A 177 8.49 5.33 26.79
C LYS A 177 9.41 6.29 26.03
N ALA A 178 9.79 7.41 26.63
CA ALA A 178 10.53 8.49 25.96
C ALA A 178 11.88 8.05 25.34
N PRO A 179 12.72 7.22 25.98
CA PRO A 179 13.95 6.73 25.36
C PRO A 179 13.69 5.87 24.12
N ILE A 180 12.63 5.05 24.14
CA ILE A 180 12.25 4.18 23.02
C ILE A 180 11.68 5.03 21.88
N ASP A 181 10.85 6.03 22.18
CA ASP A 181 10.36 6.98 21.16
C ASP A 181 11.51 7.66 20.44
N ASN A 182 12.52 8.14 21.16
CA ASN A 182 13.69 8.78 20.58
C ASN A 182 14.50 7.80 19.72
N GLN A 183 14.69 6.57 20.18
CA GLN A 183 15.40 5.53 19.42
C GLN A 183 14.67 5.17 18.12
N VAL A 184 13.36 4.97 18.17
CA VAL A 184 12.56 4.64 16.98
C VAL A 184 12.47 5.84 16.02
N LYS A 185 12.37 7.06 16.55
CA LYS A 185 12.41 8.29 15.75
C LYS A 185 13.74 8.47 15.02
N GLN A 186 14.86 8.17 15.66
CA GLN A 186 16.17 8.19 15.01
C GLN A 186 16.30 7.15 13.89
N GLN A 187 15.66 5.98 14.03
CA GLN A 187 15.74 4.90 13.04
C GLN A 187 14.78 5.05 11.87
N THR A 188 13.57 5.55 12.14
CA THR A 188 12.45 5.54 11.19
C THR A 188 11.99 6.92 10.75
N GLY A 189 12.39 7.98 11.47
CA GLY A 189 11.84 9.33 11.34
C GLY A 189 10.54 9.55 12.10
N PHE A 190 9.92 8.51 12.65
CA PHE A 190 8.66 8.54 13.37
C PHE A 190 8.85 8.09 14.82
N SER A 191 8.20 8.74 15.78
CA SER A 191 8.08 8.23 17.15
C SER A 191 7.25 6.93 17.18
N VAL A 192 7.35 6.13 18.24
CA VAL A 192 6.50 4.95 18.40
C VAL A 192 5.04 5.36 18.50
N THR A 193 4.75 6.45 19.20
CA THR A 193 3.38 6.99 19.27
C THR A 193 2.82 7.30 17.87
N GLU A 194 3.62 7.89 16.99
CA GLU A 194 3.22 8.14 15.59
C GLU A 194 3.11 6.85 14.77
N ALA A 195 4.04 5.91 14.93
CA ALA A 195 4.02 4.62 14.25
C ALA A 195 2.82 3.76 14.65
N LEU A 196 2.34 3.92 15.88
CA LEU A 196 1.19 3.22 16.44
C LEU A 196 -0.15 3.80 16.02
N GLN A 197 -0.17 5.02 15.49
CA GLN A 197 -1.37 5.64 14.97
C GLN A 197 -1.75 4.99 13.63
N PRO A 198 -2.93 4.35 13.51
CA PRO A 198 -3.36 3.68 12.27
C PRO A 198 -3.32 4.57 11.04
N GLN A 199 -3.54 5.88 11.22
CA GLN A 199 -3.57 6.88 10.16
C GLN A 199 -2.19 7.39 9.72
N SER A 200 -1.13 7.04 10.46
CA SER A 200 0.21 7.42 10.02
C SER A 200 0.60 6.58 8.81
N PRO A 201 1.43 7.09 7.89
CA PRO A 201 1.93 6.30 6.76
C PRO A 201 2.56 4.99 7.20
N LEU A 202 3.21 5.00 8.37
CA LEU A 202 3.83 3.83 8.97
C LEU A 202 2.80 2.87 9.57
N GLY A 203 1.80 3.37 10.30
CA GLY A 203 0.73 2.55 10.88
C GLY A 203 -0.07 1.82 9.81
N MET A 204 -0.47 2.52 8.75
CA MET A 204 -1.14 1.91 7.59
C MET A 204 -0.27 0.85 6.92
N ALA A 205 1.01 1.16 6.68
CA ALA A 205 1.94 0.20 6.10
C ALA A 205 2.03 -1.07 6.95
N LEU A 206 2.15 -0.92 8.27
CA LEU A 206 2.21 -2.03 9.22
C LEU A 206 0.94 -2.89 9.22
N ASP A 207 -0.24 -2.27 9.18
CA ASP A 207 -1.53 -2.97 9.09
C ASP A 207 -1.61 -3.80 7.80
N SER A 208 -1.13 -3.24 6.68
CA SER A 208 -1.17 -3.90 5.37
C SER A 208 -0.10 -4.98 5.16
N LEU A 209 0.96 -5.06 5.99
CA LEU A 209 2.05 -6.01 5.77
C LEU A 209 1.57 -7.47 5.72
N GLY A 210 0.53 -7.81 6.49
CA GLY A 210 -0.06 -9.15 6.50
C GLY A 210 -0.62 -9.55 5.13
N GLU A 211 -1.25 -8.62 4.42
CA GLU A 211 -1.83 -8.83 3.09
C GLU A 211 -0.77 -9.12 2.01
N PHE A 212 0.48 -8.68 2.24
CA PHE A 212 1.58 -8.84 1.28
C PHE A 212 2.64 -9.85 1.71
N ALA A 213 2.54 -10.44 2.90
CA ALA A 213 3.56 -11.31 3.49
C ALA A 213 3.97 -12.50 2.60
N HIS A 214 3.08 -12.93 1.69
CA HIS A 214 3.29 -14.05 0.78
C HIS A 214 3.37 -13.65 -0.70
N THR A 215 3.42 -12.35 -0.98
CA THR A 215 3.47 -11.83 -2.35
C THR A 215 4.78 -11.08 -2.58
N ASN A 216 5.42 -11.30 -3.74
CA ASN A 216 6.59 -10.52 -4.16
C ASN A 216 6.17 -9.19 -4.84
N GLN A 217 4.97 -8.70 -4.52
CA GLN A 217 4.36 -7.52 -5.13
C GLN A 217 4.54 -6.30 -4.22
N ARG A 218 4.48 -5.11 -4.83
CA ARG A 218 4.57 -3.86 -4.08
C ARG A 218 3.17 -3.40 -3.75
N ALA A 219 3.02 -2.68 -2.64
CA ALA A 219 1.73 -2.20 -2.22
C ALA A 219 1.52 -0.74 -2.59
N ILE A 220 0.30 -0.41 -2.98
CA ILE A 220 -0.24 0.95 -2.98
C ILE A 220 -1.39 0.93 -1.98
N LEU A 221 -1.32 1.79 -0.96
CA LEU A 221 -2.38 2.01 -0.01
C LEU A 221 -2.95 3.41 -0.24
N LEU A 222 -4.26 3.50 -0.27
CA LEU A 222 -5.00 4.76 -0.31
C LEU A 222 -5.88 4.83 0.93
N LEU A 223 -5.85 5.95 1.63
CA LEU A 223 -6.77 6.25 2.72
C LEU A 223 -7.38 7.62 2.45
N ASP A 224 -8.67 7.67 2.18
CA ASP A 224 -9.39 8.93 2.23
C ASP A 224 -10.15 9.05 3.55
N ALA A 225 -10.22 10.28 4.08
CA ALA A 225 -11.04 10.54 5.24
C ALA A 225 -11.54 11.98 5.25
N ARG A 226 -12.75 12.16 5.76
CA ARG A 226 -13.37 13.45 6.02
C ARG A 226 -13.87 13.49 7.45
N LYS A 227 -13.88 14.67 8.06
CA LYS A 227 -14.52 14.86 9.36
C LYS A 227 -16.03 14.89 9.16
N GLU A 228 -16.75 14.17 10.02
CA GLU A 228 -18.22 14.18 10.07
C GLU A 228 -18.75 15.42 10.80
#